data_AF-A0A3A0A9X9-F1
#
_entry.id   AF-A0A3A0A9X9-F1
#
_cell.length_a   1.000
_cell.length_b   1.000
_cell.length_c   1.000
_cell.angle_alpha   90.00
_cell.angle_beta   90.00
_cell.angle_gamma   90.00
#
_symmetry.space_group_name_H-M   'P 1'
#
loop_
_entity.id
_entity.type
_entity.pdbx_description
1 polymer ?
#
loop_
_entity_poly.entity_id
_entity_poly.type
_entity_poly.pdbx_seq_one_letter_code
_entity_poly.pdbx_strand_id
1 'polypeptide(L)'
;MAVPKNLALSSLCSGQTTPGSTAWQPASGGIMVSVGTASCAYAYLPTYLTSLGGSAGQWLTTGANAIYDPALSSFSACVRYWDGSALTPAQANANNWHLNWLALTGNTSVVRKY
;
A
#
# COMPACT_ATOMS: atom_id res chain seq x y z
N MET A 1 -25.94 -27.87 0.26
CA MET A 1 -25.04 -26.72 -0.02
C MET A 1 -24.21 -26.47 1.23
N ALA A 2 -22.89 -26.35 1.11
CA ALA A 2 -22.03 -26.04 2.25
C ALA A 2 -22.12 -24.54 2.58
N VAL A 3 -22.39 -24.21 3.84
CA VAL A 3 -22.41 -22.83 4.34
C VAL A 3 -21.05 -22.55 4.98
N PRO A 4 -20.34 -21.46 4.60
CA PRO A 4 -19.08 -21.11 5.23
C PRO A 4 -19.27 -20.77 6.71
N LYS A 5 -18.37 -21.27 7.58
CA LYS A 5 -18.25 -20.80 8.97
C LYS A 5 -17.24 -19.65 9.04
N ASN A 6 -17.45 -18.71 9.96
CA ASN A 6 -16.60 -17.52 10.22
C ASN A 6 -16.62 -16.42 9.16
N LEU A 7 -17.76 -16.19 8.50
CA LEU A 7 -17.96 -14.97 7.72
C LEU A 7 -17.99 -13.78 8.69
N ALA A 8 -16.90 -13.03 8.77
CA ALA A 8 -16.90 -11.70 9.37
C ALA A 8 -17.20 -10.68 8.28
N LEU A 9 -18.02 -9.69 8.59
CA LEU A 9 -18.15 -8.49 7.77
C LEU A 9 -16.78 -7.84 7.67
N SER A 10 -16.15 -7.92 6.50
CA SER A 10 -14.90 -7.24 6.25
C SER A 10 -15.17 -5.77 5.96
N SER A 11 -14.44 -4.88 6.62
CA SER A 11 -14.43 -3.47 6.24
C SER A 11 -13.34 -3.26 5.20
N LEU A 12 -13.74 -2.74 4.05
CA LEU A 12 -12.87 -2.37 2.95
C LEU A 12 -12.79 -0.85 2.86
N CYS A 13 -11.58 -0.33 2.85
CA CYS A 13 -11.28 1.05 2.51
C CYS A 13 -10.27 1.04 1.37
N SER A 14 -10.35 2.01 0.48
CA SER A 14 -9.47 2.06 -0.67
C SER A 14 -9.22 3.48 -1.10
N GLY A 15 -8.13 3.69 -1.82
CA GLY A 15 -7.81 4.99 -2.37
C GLY A 15 -6.57 4.93 -3.24
N GLN A 16 -6.10 6.12 -3.60
CA GLN A 16 -4.85 6.30 -4.31
C GLN A 16 -4.15 7.58 -3.87
N THR A 17 -2.83 7.63 -4.00
CA THR A 17 -2.09 8.89 -3.93
C THR A 17 -2.33 9.71 -5.20
N THR A 18 -2.14 11.03 -5.15
CA THR A 18 -2.40 11.90 -6.30
C THR A 18 -1.40 11.62 -7.44
N PRO A 19 -1.85 11.22 -8.64
CA PRO A 19 -0.96 11.06 -9.79
C PRO A 19 -0.24 12.38 -10.11
N GLY A 20 1.05 12.31 -10.40
CA GLY A 20 1.89 13.48 -10.71
C GLY A 20 2.29 14.33 -9.49
N SER A 21 1.71 14.07 -8.32
CA SER A 21 1.98 14.79 -7.07
C SER A 21 1.96 13.86 -5.86
N THR A 22 2.38 12.61 -6.04
CA THR A 22 2.57 11.69 -4.92
C THR A 22 3.76 12.17 -4.10
N ALA A 23 3.63 12.18 -2.77
CA ALA A 23 4.64 12.68 -1.84
C ALA A 23 5.83 11.70 -1.66
N TRP A 24 6.38 11.21 -2.77
CA TRP A 24 7.56 10.35 -2.80
C TRP A 24 8.74 11.02 -2.10
N GLN A 25 9.42 10.26 -1.24
CA GLN A 25 10.65 10.65 -0.56
C GLN A 25 11.81 9.76 -1.04
N PRO A 26 13.03 10.29 -1.15
CA PRO A 26 14.21 9.46 -1.41
C PRO A 26 14.38 8.38 -0.33
N ALA A 27 14.75 7.18 -0.74
CA ALA A 27 15.06 6.05 0.14
C ALA A 27 16.31 5.30 -0.35
N SER A 28 16.90 4.46 0.50
CA SER A 28 18.07 3.68 0.10
C SER A 28 17.74 2.75 -1.07
N GLY A 29 18.35 3.01 -2.22
CA GLY A 29 18.13 2.24 -3.44
C GLY A 29 16.77 2.44 -4.11
N GLY A 30 16.03 3.50 -3.79
CA GLY A 30 14.72 3.77 -4.40
C GLY A 30 14.02 5.00 -3.84
N ILE A 31 12.68 4.94 -3.82
CA ILE A 31 11.81 5.95 -3.23
C ILE A 31 10.78 5.28 -2.32
N MET A 32 10.25 6.04 -1.37
CA MET A 32 9.21 5.58 -0.45
C MET A 32 8.08 6.60 -0.40
N VAL A 33 6.86 6.15 -0.13
CA VAL A 33 5.75 7.03 0.22
C VAL A 33 5.02 6.48 1.43
N SER A 34 4.63 7.38 2.33
CA SER A 34 3.72 7.07 3.44
C SER A 34 2.31 7.53 3.07
N VAL A 35 1.35 6.63 3.24
CA VAL A 35 -0.07 6.84 2.93
C VAL A 35 -0.84 6.91 4.24
N GLY A 36 -1.58 8.01 4.43
CA GLY A 36 -2.50 8.16 5.56
C GLY A 36 -3.86 7.50 5.27
N THR A 37 -4.34 6.72 6.22
CA THR A 37 -5.60 5.94 6.14
C THR A 37 -6.54 6.24 7.32
N ALA A 38 -6.27 7.30 8.09
CA ALA A 38 -7.05 7.69 9.26
C ALA A 38 -8.56 7.86 8.97
N SER A 39 -8.92 8.32 7.76
CA SER A 39 -10.32 8.48 7.32
C SER A 39 -11.09 7.15 7.23
N CYS A 40 -10.40 6.02 7.18
CA CYS A 40 -11.02 4.69 7.20
C CYS A 40 -11.47 4.26 8.61
N ALA A 41 -11.01 4.95 9.67
CA ALA A 41 -11.43 4.76 11.06
C ALA A 41 -11.36 3.30 11.58
N TYR A 42 -10.28 2.58 11.25
CA TYR A 42 -10.10 1.20 11.69
C TYR A 42 -9.82 1.07 13.19
N ALA A 43 -10.52 0.15 13.85
CA ALA A 43 -10.28 -0.24 15.25
C ALA A 43 -9.20 -1.33 15.41
N TYR A 44 -8.86 -2.01 14.32
CA TYR A 44 -7.85 -3.08 14.28
C TYR A 44 -6.94 -2.88 13.08
N LEU A 45 -5.69 -3.33 13.19
CA LEU A 45 -4.70 -3.17 12.12
C LEU A 45 -5.22 -3.84 10.84
N PRO A 46 -5.51 -3.08 9.77
CA PRO A 46 -5.95 -3.66 8.51
C PRO A 46 -4.76 -4.32 7.80
N THR A 47 -5.06 -5.28 6.94
CA THR A 47 -4.12 -5.74 5.93
C THR A 47 -4.15 -4.76 4.76
N TYR A 48 -2.98 -4.24 4.39
CA TYR A 48 -2.83 -3.35 3.23
C TYR A 48 -2.36 -4.14 2.02
N LEU A 49 -2.97 -3.87 0.87
CA LEU A 49 -2.52 -4.34 -0.44
C LEU A 49 -2.38 -3.14 -1.36
N THR A 50 -1.29 -3.08 -2.10
CA THR A 50 -0.96 -1.95 -2.97
C THR A 50 -0.59 -2.40 -4.37
N SER A 51 -0.79 -1.50 -5.33
CA SER A 51 -0.25 -1.62 -6.68
C SER A 51 0.28 -0.26 -7.15
N LEU A 52 1.27 -0.29 -8.05
CA LEU A 52 1.81 0.93 -8.66
C LEU A 52 1.03 1.25 -9.94
N GLY A 53 0.36 2.39 -9.96
CA GLY A 53 -0.23 2.98 -11.17
C GLY A 53 0.68 4.04 -11.78
N GLY A 54 0.40 4.48 -13.01
CA GLY A 54 1.14 5.54 -13.70
C GLY A 54 0.92 5.57 -15.21
N SER A 55 1.70 6.39 -15.93
CA SER A 55 1.64 6.48 -17.40
C SER A 55 2.69 5.64 -18.14
N ALA A 56 3.82 5.30 -17.49
CA ALA A 56 4.87 4.46 -18.09
C ALA A 56 5.82 3.88 -17.03
N GLY A 57 6.57 2.83 -17.38
CA GLY A 57 7.73 2.36 -16.60
C GLY A 57 7.44 1.55 -15.34
N GLN A 58 6.19 1.27 -15.00
CA GLN A 58 5.83 0.55 -13.76
C GLN A 58 6.39 -0.87 -13.72
N TRP A 59 6.42 -1.55 -14.88
CA TRP A 59 6.95 -2.92 -15.01
C TRP A 59 8.46 -3.02 -14.74
N LEU A 60 9.18 -1.88 -14.78
CA LEU A 60 10.61 -1.81 -14.45
C LEU A 60 10.86 -1.78 -12.94
N THR A 61 9.81 -1.77 -12.12
CA THR A 61 9.93 -1.57 -10.69
C THR A 61 9.62 -2.82 -9.88
N THR A 62 10.06 -2.82 -8.63
CA THR A 62 9.70 -3.79 -7.61
C THR A 62 9.41 -3.08 -6.28
N GLY A 63 8.81 -3.80 -5.33
CA GLY A 63 8.56 -3.33 -3.97
C GLY A 63 7.22 -2.63 -3.76
N ALA A 64 6.46 -2.34 -4.81
CA ALA A 64 5.17 -1.64 -4.69
C ALA A 64 4.17 -2.31 -3.73
N ASN A 65 4.26 -3.63 -3.54
CA ASN A 65 3.46 -4.44 -2.62
C ASN A 65 4.16 -4.78 -1.29
N ALA A 66 5.39 -4.29 -1.06
CA ALA A 66 6.10 -4.43 0.20
C ALA A 66 5.65 -3.32 1.15
N ILE A 67 4.78 -3.69 2.09
CA ILE A 67 4.24 -2.78 3.11
C ILE A 67 5.22 -2.67 4.28
N TYR A 68 5.56 -1.44 4.64
CA TYR A 68 6.40 -1.07 5.78
C TYR A 68 5.57 -0.28 6.80
N ASP A 69 5.94 -0.41 8.08
CA ASP A 69 5.35 0.31 9.21
C ASP A 69 3.82 0.41 9.18
N PRO A 70 3.09 -0.72 9.03
CA PRO A 70 1.64 -0.69 9.01
C PRO A 70 1.10 -0.25 10.37
N ALA A 71 0.18 0.72 10.34
CA ALA A 71 -0.54 1.24 11.49
C ALA A 71 -2.04 1.31 11.18
N LEU A 72 -2.85 1.60 12.20
CA LEU A 72 -4.32 1.79 12.04
C LEU A 72 -4.66 2.91 11.05
N SER A 73 -3.79 3.92 10.98
CA SER A 73 -4.01 5.17 10.27
C SER A 73 -2.95 5.47 9.21
N SER A 74 -2.02 4.55 8.96
CA SER A 74 -1.00 4.73 7.92
C SER A 74 -0.32 3.44 7.52
N PHE A 75 0.38 3.48 6.39
CA PHE A 75 1.42 2.52 6.02
C PHE A 75 2.42 3.21 5.10
N SER A 76 3.57 2.57 4.87
CA SER A 76 4.54 3.00 3.86
C SER A 76 4.77 1.92 2.83
N ALA A 77 5.16 2.29 1.62
CA ALA A 77 5.66 1.35 0.62
C ALA A 77 6.83 1.95 -0.14
N CYS A 78 7.78 1.09 -0.51
CA CYS A 78 9.00 1.46 -1.22
C CYS A 78 8.95 0.93 -2.65
N VAL A 79 9.39 1.75 -3.60
CA VAL A 79 9.54 1.35 -5.00
C VAL A 79 10.98 1.58 -5.42
N ARG A 80 11.54 0.64 -6.16
CA ARG A 80 12.85 0.78 -6.82
C ARG A 80 12.84 0.14 -8.19
N TYR A 81 13.78 0.52 -9.04
CA TYR A 81 14.05 -0.24 -10.26
C TYR A 81 14.61 -1.63 -9.92
N TRP A 82 14.22 -2.64 -10.69
CA TRP A 82 14.65 -4.03 -10.46
C TRP A 82 16.16 -4.22 -10.68
N ASP A 83 16.76 -3.41 -11.53
CA ASP A 83 18.19 -3.42 -11.89
C ASP A 83 19.08 -2.65 -10.91
N GLY A 84 18.48 -2.01 -9.89
CA GLY A 84 19.20 -1.22 -8.88
C GLY A 84 19.64 0.16 -9.36
N SER A 85 19.22 0.61 -10.55
CA SER A 85 19.46 1.98 -11.01
C SER A 85 18.78 3.02 -10.11
N ALA A 86 19.34 4.24 -10.12
CA ALA A 86 18.83 5.32 -9.29
C ALA A 86 17.41 5.75 -9.73
N LEU A 87 16.51 5.85 -8.76
CA LEU A 87 15.14 6.32 -8.93
C LEU A 87 14.92 7.53 -8.03
N THR A 88 14.37 8.61 -8.59
CA THR A 88 14.08 9.86 -7.87
C THR A 88 12.58 10.13 -7.77
N PRO A 89 12.13 10.88 -6.74
CA PRO A 89 10.74 11.35 -6.64
C PRO A 89 10.26 12.11 -7.88
N ALA A 90 11.13 12.91 -8.50
CA ALA A 90 10.81 13.69 -9.69
C ALA A 90 10.51 12.79 -10.89
N GLN A 91 11.32 11.74 -11.11
CA GLN A 91 11.07 10.76 -12.17
C GLN A 91 9.77 9.99 -11.95
N ALA A 92 9.47 9.60 -10.71
CA ALA A 92 8.22 8.93 -10.38
C ALA A 92 7.01 9.83 -10.67
N ASN A 93 7.04 11.10 -10.22
CA ASN A 93 5.97 12.06 -10.48
C ASN A 93 5.84 12.42 -11.97
N ALA A 94 6.94 12.54 -12.71
CA ALA A 94 6.89 12.75 -14.16
C ALA A 94 6.20 11.60 -14.91
N ASN A 95 6.31 10.37 -14.40
CA ASN A 95 5.60 9.20 -14.92
C ASN A 95 4.21 9.00 -14.30
N ASN A 96 3.70 10.01 -13.58
CA ASN A 96 2.44 9.95 -12.84
C ASN A 96 2.35 8.75 -11.87
N TRP A 97 3.48 8.27 -11.34
CA TRP A 97 3.48 7.13 -10.44
C TRP A 97 2.74 7.45 -9.15
N HIS A 98 1.77 6.61 -8.83
CA HIS A 98 0.93 6.68 -7.65
C HIS A 98 0.68 5.27 -7.11
N LEU A 99 0.41 5.16 -5.82
CA LEU A 99 -0.05 3.91 -5.22
C LEU A 99 -1.56 3.88 -5.25
N ASN A 100 -2.11 2.80 -5.82
CA ASN A 100 -3.46 2.35 -5.50
C ASN A 100 -3.36 1.45 -4.27
N TRP A 101 -4.35 1.52 -3.37
CA TRP A 101 -4.33 0.74 -2.16
C TRP A 101 -5.71 0.26 -1.74
N LEU A 102 -5.73 -0.91 -1.12
CA LEU A 102 -6.84 -1.49 -0.39
C LEU A 102 -6.40 -1.73 1.04
N ALA A 103 -7.26 -1.41 2.00
CA ALA A 103 -7.15 -1.77 3.39
C ALA A 103 -8.33 -2.68 3.73
N LEU A 104 -8.04 -3.85 4.29
CA LEU A 104 -9.07 -4.83 4.65
C LEU A 104 -8.91 -5.23 6.09
N THR A 105 -10.01 -5.17 6.85
CA THR A 105 -10.12 -5.89 8.12
C THR A 105 -11.00 -7.10 7.89
N GLY A 106 -10.50 -8.31 8.16
CA GLY A 106 -11.29 -9.54 8.14
C GLY A 106 -10.66 -10.51 9.14
N ASN A 107 -11.49 -11.28 9.84
CA ASN A 107 -11.11 -12.18 10.94
C ASN A 107 -9.77 -12.92 10.71
N THR A 108 -8.65 -12.35 11.14
CA THR A 108 -7.60 -13.15 11.78
C THR A 108 -8.14 -13.41 13.17
N SER A 109 -8.98 -14.44 13.29
CA SER A 109 -9.47 -14.92 14.57
C SER A 109 -8.28 -15.03 15.51
N VAL A 110 -8.11 -14.06 16.42
CA VAL A 110 -7.23 -14.25 17.55
C VAL A 110 -7.95 -15.32 18.36
N VAL A 111 -7.51 -16.57 18.19
CA VAL A 111 -7.86 -17.65 19.08
C VAL A 111 -7.28 -17.25 20.44
N ARG A 112 -8.03 -16.49 21.24
CA ARG A 112 -7.74 -16.35 22.67
C ARG A 112 -8.11 -17.70 23.28
N LYS A 113 -7.11 -18.57 23.43
CA LYS A 113 -7.21 -19.67 24.38
C LYS A 113 -7.12 -19.03 25.77
N TYR A 114 -8.21 -19.15 26.53
CA TYR A 114 -8.19 -18.99 27.98
C TYR A 114 -7.42 -20.15 28.62
#